data_AF-A0A5E4Q0Q8-F1
#
_entry.id   AF-A0A5E4Q0Q8-F1
#
_cell.length_a   1.000
_cell.length_b   1.000
_cell.length_c   1.000
_cell.angle_alpha   90.00
_cell.angle_beta   90.00
_cell.angle_gamma   90.00
#
_symmetry.space_group_name_H-M   'P 1'
#
loop_
_entity.id
_entity.type
_entity.pdbx_description
1 polymer ?
#
loop_
_entity_poly.entity_id
_entity_poly.type
_entity_poly.pdbx_seq_one_letter_code
_entity_poly.pdbx_strand_id
1 'polypeptide(L)'
;MVMEASPSPQSVGREFVRQYYTLLNKAPAHLHRFYNNFSSFVHGGLDAPNRETLPVVGQKQIHHRIQQLNFRDCHAKISQVTGELSNGGAPMRRFTQTFVLAAQSPKKYYVHNDIFRY
;
A
#
# COMPACT_ATOMS: atom_id res chain seq x y z
N MET A 1 9.17 17.48 31.28
CA MET A 1 9.05 17.11 29.84
C MET A 1 8.02 16.01 29.73
N VAL A 2 6.92 16.23 29.00
CA VAL A 2 5.94 15.16 28.73
C VAL A 2 6.59 14.21 27.74
N MET A 3 6.93 13.00 28.16
CA MET A 3 7.32 11.94 27.24
C MET A 3 6.06 11.58 26.45
N GLU A 4 5.94 12.05 25.20
CA GLU A 4 4.91 11.53 24.30
C GLU A 4 5.11 10.02 24.17
N ALA A 5 4.15 9.25 24.68
CA ALA A 5 4.17 7.79 24.61
C ALA A 5 4.34 7.33 23.16
N SER A 6 5.10 6.25 22.96
CA SER A 6 5.19 5.61 21.65
C SER A 6 3.79 5.16 21.20
N PRO A 7 3.42 5.40 19.94
CA PRO A 7 2.09 5.02 19.45
C PRO A 7 1.94 3.50 19.47
N SER A 8 0.75 3.00 19.84
CA SER A 8 0.46 1.57 19.83
C SER A 8 0.47 1.02 18.39
N PRO A 9 0.80 -0.27 18.17
CA PRO A 9 0.77 -0.89 16.85
C PRO A 9 -0.58 -0.72 16.12
N GLN A 10 -1.69 -0.78 16.84
CA GLN A 10 -3.04 -0.56 16.30
C GLN A 10 -3.24 0.87 15.81
N SER A 11 -2.72 1.87 16.54
CA SER A 11 -2.80 3.28 16.14
C SER A 11 -1.94 3.55 14.91
N VAL A 12 -0.72 3.00 14.87
CA VAL A 12 0.18 3.09 13.71
C VAL A 12 -0.46 2.46 12.47
N GLY A 13 -1.00 1.23 12.59
CA GLY A 13 -1.63 0.53 11.47
C GLY A 13 -2.86 1.27 10.93
N ARG A 14 -3.72 1.80 11.81
CA ARG A 14 -4.91 2.58 11.40
C ARG A 14 -4.52 3.84 10.64
N GLU A 15 -3.55 4.59 11.16
CA GLU A 15 -3.11 5.83 10.54
C GLU A 15 -2.37 5.57 9.22
N PHE A 16 -1.56 4.51 9.15
CA PHE A 16 -0.94 4.06 7.91
C PHE A 16 -1.98 3.74 6.84
N VAL A 17 -2.99 2.93 7.14
CA VAL A 17 -4.07 2.59 6.20
C VAL A 17 -4.77 3.85 5.69
N ARG A 18 -5.11 4.78 6.60
CA ARG A 18 -5.73 6.06 6.24
C ARG A 18 -4.86 6.85 5.27
N GLN A 19 -3.58 7.04 5.58
CA GLN A 19 -2.65 7.80 4.73
C GLN A 19 -2.42 7.13 3.38
N TYR A 20 -2.22 5.80 3.37
CA TYR A 20 -1.93 5.02 2.17
C TYR A 20 -3.06 5.14 1.14
N TYR A 21 -4.31 4.81 1.52
CA TYR A 21 -5.42 4.86 0.57
C TYR A 21 -5.88 6.29 0.25
N THR A 22 -5.67 7.25 1.15
CA THR A 22 -5.85 8.68 0.81
C THR A 22 -4.89 9.10 -0.29
N LEU A 23 -3.61 8.70 -0.19
CA LEU A 23 -2.60 9.04 -1.18
C LEU A 23 -2.81 8.28 -2.49
N LEU A 24 -3.23 7.01 -2.42
CA LEU A 24 -3.62 6.21 -3.59
C LEU A 24 -4.72 6.89 -4.39
N ASN A 25 -5.72 7.47 -3.73
CA ASN A 25 -6.78 8.24 -4.38
C ASN A 25 -6.28 9.58 -4.95
N LYS A 26 -5.60 10.39 -4.12
CA LYS A 26 -5.30 11.79 -4.46
C LYS A 26 -4.05 12.01 -5.30
N ALA A 27 -3.01 11.22 -5.08
CA ALA A 27 -1.72 11.37 -5.74
C ALA A 27 -0.95 10.03 -5.81
N PRO A 28 -1.46 9.03 -6.55
CA PRO A 28 -0.89 7.69 -6.59
C PRO A 28 0.57 7.67 -7.07
N ALA A 29 0.99 8.64 -7.89
CA ALA A 29 2.39 8.80 -8.32
C ALA A 29 3.38 8.93 -7.15
N HIS A 30 2.93 9.41 -5.99
CA HIS A 30 3.76 9.58 -4.79
C HIS A 30 3.70 8.41 -3.80
N LEU A 31 2.90 7.38 -4.09
CA LEU A 31 2.72 6.24 -3.18
C LEU A 31 4.03 5.48 -2.91
N HIS A 32 4.95 5.48 -3.88
CA HIS A 32 6.29 4.88 -3.74
C HIS A 32 7.11 5.46 -2.56
N ARG A 33 6.76 6.64 -2.03
CA ARG A 33 7.45 7.27 -0.90
C ARG A 33 7.26 6.53 0.43
N PHE A 34 6.28 5.63 0.52
CA PHE A 34 6.14 4.73 1.67
C PHE A 34 7.19 3.61 1.70
N TYR A 35 7.93 3.41 0.61
CA TYR A 35 8.84 2.27 0.42
C TYR A 35 10.29 2.74 0.35
N ASN A 36 11.23 1.82 0.63
CA ASN A 36 12.66 2.03 0.52
C ASN A 36 13.32 0.96 -0.39
N ASN A 37 14.65 0.89 -0.39
CA ASN A 37 15.40 -0.03 -1.25
C ASN A 37 15.26 -1.52 -0.86
N PHE A 38 14.78 -1.81 0.34
CA PHE A 38 14.58 -3.16 0.87
C PHE A 38 13.11 -3.59 0.84
N SER A 39 12.22 -2.73 0.36
CA SER A 39 10.79 -3.02 0.29
C SER A 39 10.46 -3.99 -0.86
N SER A 40 9.48 -4.85 -0.65
CA SER A 40 8.87 -5.69 -1.69
C SER A 40 7.40 -5.31 -1.92
N PHE A 41 6.97 -5.28 -3.17
CA PHE A 41 5.60 -4.95 -3.57
C PHE A 41 5.04 -5.98 -4.55
N VAL A 42 3.83 -6.45 -4.27
CA VAL A 42 3.04 -7.33 -5.15
C VAL A 42 1.65 -6.73 -5.27
N HIS A 43 1.16 -6.58 -6.51
CA HIS A 43 -0.22 -6.18 -6.78
C HIS A 43 -0.82 -7.10 -7.81
N GLY A 44 -1.77 -7.94 -7.38
CA GLY A 44 -2.47 -8.86 -8.25
C GLY A 44 -3.40 -8.15 -9.24
N GLY A 45 -3.76 -8.84 -10.33
CA GLY A 45 -4.82 -8.40 -11.25
C GLY A 45 -4.39 -7.85 -12.61
N LEU A 46 -3.09 -7.74 -12.90
CA LEU A 46 -2.59 -7.42 -14.26
C LEU A 46 -2.14 -8.65 -15.04
N ASP A 47 -1.76 -9.73 -14.38
CA ASP A 47 -1.26 -10.92 -15.04
C ASP A 47 -2.39 -11.85 -15.46
N ALA A 48 -2.19 -12.58 -16.57
CA ALA A 48 -3.12 -13.60 -17.04
C ALA A 48 -3.48 -14.59 -15.90
N PRO A 49 -4.70 -15.14 -15.89
CA PRO A 49 -5.05 -16.17 -14.91
C PRO A 49 -3.98 -17.28 -14.93
N ASN A 50 -3.46 -17.62 -13.74
CA ASN A 50 -2.37 -18.58 -13.48
C ASN A 50 -0.92 -18.11 -13.66
N ARG A 51 -0.65 -16.80 -13.84
CA ARG A 51 0.72 -16.30 -13.68
C ARG A 51 0.95 -15.81 -12.25
N GLU A 52 2.00 -16.33 -11.62
CA GLU A 52 2.45 -15.87 -10.31
C GLU A 52 3.01 -14.44 -10.45
N THR A 53 2.38 -13.45 -9.83
CA THR A 53 2.88 -12.08 -9.81
C THR A 53 4.11 -12.03 -8.92
N LEU A 54 5.30 -12.02 -9.54
CA LEU A 54 6.56 -11.90 -8.83
C LEU A 54 6.66 -10.53 -8.11
N PRO A 55 7.25 -10.49 -6.91
CA PRO A 55 7.46 -9.25 -6.19
C PRO A 55 8.45 -8.35 -6.93
N VAL A 56 8.13 -7.05 -7.00
CA VAL A 56 9.12 -6.02 -7.36
C VAL A 56 9.80 -5.53 -6.09
N VAL A 57 11.13 -5.38 -6.15
CA VAL A 57 11.95 -5.01 -4.99
C VAL A 57 12.64 -3.67 -5.24
N GLY A 58 12.58 -2.79 -4.23
CA GLY A 58 13.24 -1.49 -4.23
C GLY A 58 12.35 -0.34 -4.71
N GLN A 59 12.52 0.83 -4.08
CA GLN A 59 11.65 1.99 -4.27
C GLN A 59 11.48 2.41 -5.74
N LYS A 60 12.56 2.41 -6.53
CA LYS A 60 12.51 2.80 -7.96
C LYS A 60 11.66 1.85 -8.79
N GLN A 61 11.87 0.54 -8.60
CA GLN A 61 11.10 -0.51 -9.26
C GLN A 61 9.64 -0.48 -8.84
N ILE A 62 9.37 -0.24 -7.55
CA ILE A 62 8.02 -0.06 -7.01
C ILE A 62 7.35 1.16 -7.65
N HIS A 63 8.06 2.28 -7.80
CA HIS A 63 7.52 3.47 -8.46
C HIS A 63 7.10 3.19 -9.91
N HIS A 64 7.96 2.55 -10.70
CA HIS A 64 7.63 2.16 -12.07
C HIS A 64 6.41 1.22 -12.10
N ARG A 65 6.32 0.26 -11.18
CA ARG A 65 5.18 -0.65 -11.10
C ARG A 65 3.88 0.07 -10.76
N ILE A 66 3.91 1.02 -9.84
CA ILE A 66 2.75 1.87 -9.49
C ILE A 66 2.28 2.70 -10.69
N GLN A 67 3.22 3.23 -11.50
CA GLN A 67 2.87 3.95 -12.73
C GLN A 67 2.22 3.04 -13.77
N GLN A 68 2.71 1.80 -13.94
CA GLN A 68 2.12 0.80 -14.85
C GLN A 68 0.71 0.38 -14.43
N LEU A 69 0.43 0.32 -13.13
CA LEU A 69 -0.91 0.04 -12.60
C LEU A 69 -1.93 1.13 -12.94
N ASN A 70 -1.46 2.33 -13.32
CA ASN A 70 -2.26 3.43 -13.82
C ASN A 70 -3.47 3.72 -12.92
N PHE A 71 -3.21 3.82 -11.62
CA PHE A 71 -4.22 4.20 -10.62
C PHE A 71 -4.79 5.59 -10.93
N ARG A 72 -6.11 5.68 -11.04
CA ARG A 72 -6.87 6.91 -11.30
C ARG A 72 -8.15 6.87 -10.50
N ASP A 73 -8.44 7.96 -9.78
CA ASP A 73 -9.68 8.13 -9.01
C ASP A 73 -10.04 6.89 -8.18
N CYS A 74 -9.05 6.32 -7.48
CA CYS A 74 -9.24 5.06 -6.77
C CYS A 74 -10.12 5.27 -5.53
N HIS A 75 -11.17 4.46 -5.37
CA HIS A 75 -12.03 4.49 -4.20
C HIS A 75 -11.94 3.16 -3.45
N ALA A 76 -11.61 3.23 -2.17
CA ALA A 76 -11.42 2.06 -1.33
C ALA A 76 -12.30 2.13 -0.07
N LYS A 77 -12.97 1.03 0.26
CA LYS A 77 -13.67 0.84 1.55
C LYS A 77 -12.95 -0.24 2.34
N ILE A 78 -12.30 0.14 3.44
CA ILE A 78 -11.37 -0.73 4.18
C ILE A 78 -12.00 -1.27 5.46
N SER A 79 -11.93 -2.58 5.67
CA SER A 79 -12.25 -3.27 6.92
C SER A 79 -11.06 -4.19 7.28
N GLN A 80 -10.23 -3.75 8.23
CA GLN A 80 -9.05 -4.48 8.75
C GLN A 80 -8.30 -5.29 7.68
N VAL A 81 -7.73 -4.57 6.70
CA VAL A 81 -6.88 -5.06 5.59
C VAL A 81 -7.57 -5.96 4.53
N THR A 82 -8.89 -6.04 4.59
CA THR A 82 -9.74 -6.45 3.46
C THR A 82 -10.60 -5.27 3.03
N GLY A 83 -11.13 -5.30 1.82
CA GLY A 83 -11.98 -4.23 1.36
C GLY A 83 -12.50 -4.43 -0.04
N GLU A 84 -13.07 -3.36 -0.57
CA GLU A 84 -13.44 -3.26 -1.96
C GLU A 84 -12.73 -2.05 -2.58
N LEU A 85 -12.17 -2.24 -3.78
CA LEU A 85 -11.44 -1.22 -4.53
C LEU A 85 -12.06 -1.04 -5.91
N SER A 86 -12.26 0.21 -6.31
CA SER A 86 -12.55 0.63 -7.68
C SER A 86 -11.40 1.47 -8.22
N ASN A 87 -11.09 1.31 -9.50
CA ASN A 87 -10.08 2.09 -10.23
C ASN A 87 -10.69 2.64 -11.52
N GLY A 88 -10.59 3.94 -11.75
CA GLY A 88 -11.07 4.59 -12.98
C GLY A 88 -12.57 4.40 -13.26
N GLY A 89 -13.41 4.37 -12.22
CA GLY A 89 -14.86 4.18 -12.35
C GLY A 89 -15.31 2.74 -12.62
N ALA A 90 -14.39 1.77 -12.64
CA ALA A 90 -14.74 0.35 -12.76
C ALA A 90 -15.56 -0.16 -11.55
N PRO A 91 -16.28 -1.29 -11.67
CA PRO A 91 -17.00 -1.88 -10.55
C PRO A 91 -16.10 -2.17 -9.34
N MET A 92 -16.67 -2.07 -8.15
CA MET A 92 -15.99 -2.42 -6.90
C MET A 92 -15.62 -3.91 -6.88
N ARG A 93 -14.36 -4.21 -6.56
CA ARG A 93 -13.85 -5.59 -6.45
C ARG A 93 -13.29 -5.81 -5.05
N ARG A 94 -13.65 -6.95 -4.46
CA ARG A 94 -13.09 -7.37 -3.17
C ARG A 94 -11.59 -7.59 -3.31
N PHE A 95 -10.87 -7.34 -2.23
CA PHE A 95 -9.45 -7.61 -2.14
C PHE A 95 -9.03 -7.92 -0.69
N THR A 96 -7.89 -8.57 -0.57
CA THR A 96 -7.12 -8.69 0.67
C THR A 96 -5.73 -8.09 0.44
N GLN A 97 -5.28 -7.25 1.35
CA GLN A 97 -3.94 -6.68 1.33
C GLN A 97 -3.23 -6.96 2.65
N THR A 98 -1.94 -7.24 2.62
CA THR A 98 -1.13 -7.44 3.83
C THR A 98 0.05 -6.50 3.80
N PHE A 99 0.25 -5.76 4.89
CA PHE A 99 1.38 -4.85 5.07
C PHE A 99 2.26 -5.29 6.22
N VAL A 100 3.57 -5.22 6.01
CA VAL A 100 4.58 -5.27 7.08
C VAL A 100 5.21 -3.89 7.18
N LEU A 101 5.04 -3.23 8.33
CA LEU A 101 5.67 -1.94 8.61
C LEU A 101 6.94 -2.15 9.42
N ALA A 102 8.04 -1.55 8.97
CA ALA A 102 9.31 -1.57 9.67
C ALA A 102 9.68 -0.17 10.15
N ALA A 103 10.25 -0.07 11.35
CA ALA A 103 10.70 1.21 11.89
C ALA A 103 11.90 1.74 11.09
N GLN A 104 11.89 3.02 10.75
CA GLN A 104 13.00 3.73 10.11
C GLN A 104 13.70 4.67 11.10
N SER A 105 12.93 5.36 11.94
CA SER A 105 13.40 6.24 13.00
C SER A 105 12.27 6.41 14.04
N PRO A 106 12.46 7.10 15.18
CA PRO A 106 11.37 7.33 16.13
C PRO A 106 10.12 7.88 15.44
N LYS A 107 8.99 7.18 15.61
CA LYS A 107 7.68 7.50 14.99
C LYS A 107 7.64 7.50 13.46
N LYS A 108 8.69 7.04 12.77
CA LYS A 108 8.74 6.93 11.31
C LYS A 108 8.83 5.46 10.90
N TYR A 109 7.90 5.03 10.06
CA TYR A 109 7.82 3.68 9.55
C TYR A 109 7.85 3.70 8.02
N TYR A 110 8.34 2.63 7.43
CA TYR A 110 8.24 2.38 5.99
C TYR A 110 7.58 1.02 5.76
N VAL A 111 7.03 0.83 4.57
CA VAL A 111 6.41 -0.42 4.15
C VAL A 111 7.52 -1.37 3.72
N HIS A 112 7.76 -2.43 4.49
CA HIS A 112 8.73 -3.46 4.16
C HIS A 112 8.14 -4.46 3.16
N ASN A 113 6.92 -4.93 3.40
CA ASN A 113 6.18 -5.77 2.45
C ASN A 113 4.79 -5.22 2.22
N ASP A 114 4.35 -5.31 0.98
CA ASP A 114 2.98 -5.00 0.54
C ASP A 114 2.53 -6.07 -0.45
N ILE A 115 1.51 -6.84 -0.06
CA ILE A 115 0.94 -7.90 -0.88
C ILE A 115 -0.54 -7.61 -1.05
N PHE A 116 -0.95 -7.19 -2.24
CA PHE A 116 -2.34 -6.98 -2.62
C PHE A 116 -2.84 -8.10 -3.55
N ARG A 117 -4.02 -8.65 -3.25
CA ARG A 117 -4.74 -9.61 -4.10
C ARG A 117 -6.21 -9.26 -4.22
N TYR A 118 -6.72 -9.23 -5.46
CA TYR A 118 -8.16 -9.24 -5.74
C TYR A 118 -8.78 -10.60 -5.40
#